data_AF-A0A8J1W8B4-F1
#
_entry.id   AF-A0A8J1W8B4-F1
#
_cell.length_a   1.000
_cell.length_b   1.000
_cell.length_c   1.000
_cell.angle_alpha   90.00
_cell.angle_beta   90.00
_cell.angle_gamma   90.00
#
_symmetry.space_group_name_H-M   'P 1'
#
loop_
_entity.id
_entity.type
_entity.pdbx_description
1 polymer ?
#
loop_
_entity_poly.entity_id
_entity_poly.type
_entity_poly.pdbx_seq_one_letter_code
_entity_poly.pdbx_strand_id
1 'polypeptide(L)'
;MVWCDECERYGHHSDYCNAVWCDDCGRCIQSGANNWQSNKNNLAQHAKTHRPRNLACPVCGEQRFHSATGVALHFEGGNCTKCRNPGQAAGLTYQFVRNQAPNFLNHAICDRDFTHEVNPNYVPNNAYNCPTCGKNFSKFASLSQHMEDAHRQNAPRFQALGW
;
A
#
# COMPACT_ATOMS: atom_id res chain seq x y z
N MET A 1 18.55 18.70 -27.75
CA MET A 1 18.08 17.50 -27.03
C MET A 1 18.95 16.33 -27.47
N VAL A 2 19.56 15.61 -26.53
CA VAL A 2 20.43 14.46 -26.82
C VAL A 2 19.57 13.19 -26.78
N TRP A 3 19.73 12.32 -27.76
CA TRP A 3 19.08 11.00 -27.81
C TRP A 3 19.97 9.96 -27.12
N CYS A 4 19.36 9.07 -26.35
CA CYS A 4 20.02 7.95 -25.70
C CYS A 4 19.55 6.65 -26.35
N ASP A 5 20.49 5.92 -26.97
CA ASP A 5 20.22 4.64 -27.63
C ASP A 5 19.99 3.49 -26.64
N GLU A 6 20.50 3.62 -25.40
CA GLU A 6 20.30 2.58 -24.40
C GLU A 6 18.85 2.54 -23.92
N CYS A 7 18.24 3.69 -23.63
CA CYS A 7 16.89 3.76 -23.08
C CYS A 7 15.84 4.34 -24.03
N GLU A 8 16.21 4.60 -25.28
CA GLU A 8 15.38 5.15 -26.36
C GLU A 8 14.63 6.44 -25.94
N ARG A 9 15.33 7.40 -25.30
CA ARG A 9 14.73 8.67 -24.84
C ARG A 9 15.62 9.88 -25.07
N TYR A 10 15.00 11.04 -25.20
CA TYR A 10 15.68 12.33 -25.21
C TYR A 10 15.99 12.84 -23.79
N GLY A 11 17.09 13.57 -23.64
CA GLY A 11 17.40 14.37 -22.44
C GLY A 11 18.75 14.07 -21.77
N HIS A 12 19.47 13.03 -22.19
CA HIS A 12 20.81 12.69 -21.71
C HIS A 12 21.58 11.88 -22.77
N HIS A 13 22.91 11.76 -22.61
CA HIS A 13 23.78 10.93 -23.45
C HIS A 13 23.84 9.49 -22.93
N SER A 14 24.07 8.52 -23.81
CA SER A 14 24.18 7.09 -23.46
C SER A 14 25.23 6.83 -22.37
N ASP A 15 26.39 7.49 -22.42
CA ASP A 15 27.46 7.35 -21.40
C ASP A 15 27.03 7.76 -19.98
N TYR A 16 25.93 8.50 -19.86
CA TYR A 16 25.35 8.94 -18.58
C TYR A 16 23.93 8.40 -18.42
N CYS A 17 23.57 7.30 -19.10
CA CYS A 17 22.29 6.66 -18.94
C CYS A 17 22.25 5.95 -17.59
N ASN A 18 21.37 6.42 -16.71
CA ASN A 18 21.14 5.80 -15.42
C ASN A 18 19.89 4.91 -15.41
N ALA A 19 19.38 4.53 -16.59
CA ALA A 19 18.23 3.66 -16.71
C ALA A 19 18.51 2.30 -16.08
N VAL A 20 17.48 1.69 -15.51
CA VAL A 20 17.57 0.32 -14.98
C VAL A 20 16.51 -0.53 -15.64
N TRP A 21 16.81 -1.81 -15.82
CA TRP A 21 15.95 -2.74 -16.54
C TRP A 21 15.39 -3.79 -15.59
N CYS A 22 14.15 -4.21 -15.85
CA CYS A 22 13.55 -5.32 -15.15
C CYS A 22 13.86 -6.63 -15.87
N ASP A 23 14.54 -7.55 -15.20
CA ASP A 23 14.92 -8.84 -15.77
C ASP A 23 13.72 -9.74 -16.11
N ASP A 24 12.62 -9.60 -15.36
CA ASP A 24 11.42 -10.44 -15.55
C ASP A 24 10.62 -10.08 -16.80
N CYS A 25 10.65 -8.82 -17.24
CA CYS A 25 9.78 -8.33 -18.32
C CYS A 25 10.46 -7.41 -19.34
N GLY A 26 11.77 -7.17 -19.20
CA GLY A 26 12.54 -6.29 -20.09
C GLY A 26 12.11 -4.82 -20.03
N ARG A 27 11.35 -4.40 -19.01
CA ARG A 27 10.88 -3.00 -18.94
C ARG A 27 12.00 -2.07 -18.51
N CYS A 28 12.26 -1.05 -19.33
CA CYS A 28 13.13 0.07 -18.98
C CYS A 28 12.47 1.01 -17.96
N ILE A 29 13.19 1.31 -16.89
CA ILE A 29 12.75 2.21 -15.82
C ILE A 29 13.69 3.41 -15.79
N GLN A 30 13.16 4.51 -16.29
CA GLN A 30 13.83 5.80 -16.35
C GLN A 30 12.89 6.89 -15.84
N SER A 31 13.26 7.55 -14.75
CA SER A 31 12.63 8.78 -14.26
C SER A 31 13.13 9.99 -15.05
N GLY A 32 12.35 11.06 -15.09
CA GLY A 32 12.73 12.31 -15.78
C GLY A 32 13.99 12.98 -15.21
N ALA A 33 14.46 12.57 -14.03
CA ALA A 33 15.61 13.15 -13.34
C ALA A 33 16.96 12.47 -13.67
N ASN A 34 16.99 11.47 -14.57
CA ASN A 34 18.18 10.67 -14.93
C ASN A 34 19.08 10.30 -13.73
N ASN A 35 18.47 9.85 -12.63
CA ASN A 35 19.15 9.50 -11.38
C ASN A 35 19.04 7.99 -11.13
N TRP A 36 20.19 7.31 -11.09
CA TRP A 36 20.29 5.87 -10.91
C TRP A 36 19.63 5.37 -9.62
N GLN A 37 19.83 6.06 -8.50
CA GLN A 37 19.26 5.66 -7.22
C GLN A 37 17.73 5.72 -7.25
N SER A 38 17.17 6.75 -7.89
CA SER A 38 15.73 6.90 -8.06
C SER A 38 15.17 5.83 -9.00
N ASN A 39 15.87 5.54 -10.09
CA ASN A 39 15.49 4.50 -11.04
C ASN A 39 15.53 3.10 -10.39
N LYS A 40 16.55 2.82 -9.57
CA LYS A 40 16.64 1.59 -8.78
C LYS A 40 15.50 1.45 -7.77
N ASN A 41 15.12 2.54 -7.10
CA ASN A 41 13.95 2.54 -6.23
C ASN A 41 12.66 2.27 -7.01
N ASN A 42 12.49 2.89 -8.17
CA ASN A 42 11.36 2.65 -9.05
C ASN A 42 11.33 1.21 -9.57
N LEU A 43 12.49 0.60 -9.85
CA LEU A 43 12.60 -0.82 -10.20
C LEU A 43 12.19 -1.72 -9.04
N ALA A 44 12.62 -1.42 -7.82
CA ALA A 44 12.19 -2.16 -6.64
C ALA A 44 10.66 -2.08 -6.42
N GLN A 45 10.04 -0.94 -6.74
CA GLN A 45 8.57 -0.81 -6.72
C GLN A 45 7.91 -1.55 -7.89
N HIS A 46 8.47 -1.45 -9.10
CA HIS A 46 7.98 -2.16 -10.28
C HIS A 46 8.02 -3.68 -10.08
N ALA A 47 9.09 -4.23 -9.50
CA ALA A 47 9.21 -5.66 -9.26
C ALA A 47 8.04 -6.23 -8.42
N LYS A 48 7.32 -5.37 -7.64
CA LYS A 48 6.11 -5.78 -6.92
C LYS A 48 4.97 -6.23 -7.86
N THR A 49 4.94 -5.78 -9.12
CA THR A 49 3.92 -6.15 -10.11
C THR A 49 4.03 -7.58 -10.61
N HIS A 50 5.21 -8.19 -10.46
CA HIS A 50 5.47 -9.58 -10.86
C HIS A 50 5.13 -10.58 -9.76
N ARG A 51 4.75 -10.09 -8.58
CA ARG A 51 4.30 -10.97 -7.48
C ARG A 51 2.98 -11.67 -7.88
N PRO A 52 2.81 -12.94 -7.53
CA PRO A 52 1.58 -13.67 -7.80
C PRO A 52 0.39 -12.99 -7.11
N ARG A 53 -0.77 -13.01 -7.77
CA ARG A 53 -2.03 -12.45 -7.26
C ARG A 53 -2.82 -13.50 -6.46
N ASN A 54 -2.27 -13.91 -5.33
CA ASN A 54 -2.83 -14.97 -4.50
C ASN A 54 -3.57 -14.47 -3.25
N LEU A 55 -3.71 -13.16 -3.07
CA LEU A 55 -4.41 -12.58 -1.94
C LEU A 55 -5.87 -12.29 -2.30
N ALA A 56 -6.75 -12.54 -1.35
CA ALA A 56 -8.19 -12.44 -1.51
C ALA A 56 -8.74 -11.29 -0.67
N CYS A 57 -9.78 -10.60 -1.15
CA CYS A 57 -10.55 -9.76 -0.25
C CYS A 57 -11.36 -10.65 0.70
N PRO A 58 -11.25 -10.49 2.04
CA PRO A 58 -11.94 -11.35 3.00
C PRO A 58 -13.47 -11.16 2.99
N VAL A 59 -13.97 -10.05 2.45
CA VAL A 59 -15.39 -9.75 2.41
C VAL A 59 -16.04 -10.20 1.11
N CYS A 60 -15.39 -9.96 -0.04
CA CYS A 60 -15.98 -10.30 -1.34
C CYS A 60 -15.47 -11.59 -1.97
N GLY A 61 -14.29 -12.06 -1.55
CA GLY A 61 -13.61 -13.23 -2.10
C GLY A 61 -12.85 -12.97 -3.41
N GLU A 62 -12.77 -11.74 -3.91
CA GLU A 62 -12.01 -11.42 -5.13
C GLU A 62 -10.52 -11.73 -4.92
N GLN A 63 -9.96 -12.62 -5.75
CA GLN A 63 -8.54 -12.98 -5.75
C GLN A 63 -7.82 -12.30 -6.92
N ARG A 64 -7.38 -11.06 -6.69
CA ARG A 64 -6.67 -10.28 -7.72
C ARG A 64 -5.54 -9.41 -7.16
N PHE A 65 -5.20 -9.61 -5.89
CA PHE A 65 -4.28 -8.74 -5.17
C PHE A 65 -2.94 -9.44 -4.99
N HIS A 66 -1.86 -8.69 -5.21
CA HIS A 66 -0.48 -9.16 -5.04
C HIS A 66 0.16 -8.66 -3.74
N SER A 67 -0.58 -7.88 -2.94
CA SER A 67 -0.12 -7.30 -1.67
C SER A 67 -1.30 -6.93 -0.76
N ALA A 68 -1.05 -6.84 0.55
CA ALA A 68 -2.06 -6.47 1.52
C ALA A 68 -2.52 -5.01 1.32
N THR A 69 -1.61 -4.14 0.91
CA THR A 69 -1.94 -2.77 0.48
C THR A 69 -2.97 -2.78 -0.65
N GLY A 70 -2.85 -3.69 -1.62
CA GLY A 70 -3.81 -3.79 -2.72
C GLY A 70 -5.22 -4.18 -2.25
N VAL A 71 -5.31 -5.12 -1.30
CA VAL A 71 -6.58 -5.49 -0.67
C VAL A 71 -7.15 -4.31 0.13
N ALA A 72 -6.31 -3.57 0.87
CA ALA A 72 -6.74 -2.43 1.68
C ALA A 72 -7.28 -1.31 0.79
N LEU A 73 -6.61 -0.99 -0.31
CA LEU A 73 -7.06 0.02 -1.26
C LEU A 73 -8.35 -0.39 -1.98
N HIS A 74 -8.53 -1.67 -2.31
CA HIS A 74 -9.79 -2.17 -2.85
C HIS A 74 -10.95 -1.97 -1.87
N PHE A 75 -10.68 -2.25 -0.59
CA PHE A 75 -11.65 -2.15 0.48
C PHE A 75 -11.98 -0.69 0.85
N GLU A 76 -10.96 0.12 1.18
CA GLU A 76 -11.08 1.55 1.52
C GLU A 76 -11.56 2.41 0.33
N GLY A 77 -11.24 2.03 -0.90
CA GLY A 77 -11.64 2.76 -2.10
C GLY A 77 -13.09 2.56 -2.51
N GLY A 78 -13.85 1.69 -1.82
CA GLY A 78 -15.24 1.37 -2.18
C GLY A 78 -15.38 0.64 -3.52
N ASN A 79 -14.28 0.08 -4.05
CA ASN A 79 -14.25 -0.67 -5.30
C ASN A 79 -14.76 -2.11 -5.14
N CYS A 80 -14.97 -2.55 -3.90
CA CYS A 80 -15.54 -3.84 -3.57
C CYS A 80 -17.06 -3.86 -3.83
N THR A 81 -17.49 -4.70 -4.77
CA THR A 81 -18.91 -4.83 -5.15
C THR A 81 -19.79 -5.38 -4.03
N LYS A 82 -19.24 -6.26 -3.17
CA LYS A 82 -19.94 -6.83 -2.00
C LYS A 82 -19.77 -6.03 -0.71
N CYS A 83 -18.84 -5.07 -0.68
CA CYS A 83 -18.59 -4.17 0.46
C CYS A 83 -19.15 -2.77 0.20
N ARG A 84 -20.02 -2.64 -0.82
CA ARG A 84 -20.31 -1.37 -1.50
C ARG A 84 -21.10 -0.42 -0.61
N ASN A 85 -20.38 0.50 0.03
CA ASN A 85 -20.83 1.84 0.39
C ASN A 85 -19.62 2.79 0.35
N PRO A 86 -19.38 3.50 -0.76
CA PRO A 86 -18.20 4.37 -0.92
C PRO A 86 -18.06 5.42 0.19
N GLY A 87 -19.18 5.92 0.73
CA GLY A 87 -19.21 6.87 1.84
C GLY A 87 -18.94 6.26 3.23
N GLN A 88 -18.83 4.93 3.34
CA GLN A 88 -18.65 4.20 4.60
C GLN A 88 -17.41 3.29 4.60
N ALA A 89 -16.64 3.27 3.51
CA ALA A 89 -15.50 2.38 3.33
C ALA A 89 -14.43 2.56 4.42
N ALA A 90 -14.21 3.80 4.88
CA ALA A 90 -13.32 4.10 6.00
C ALA A 90 -13.83 3.47 7.32
N GLY A 91 -15.11 3.67 7.66
CA GLY A 91 -15.73 3.11 8.87
C GLY A 91 -15.71 1.58 8.88
N LEU A 92 -16.02 0.95 7.75
CA LEU A 92 -15.96 -0.51 7.60
C LEU A 92 -14.52 -1.04 7.75
N THR A 93 -13.53 -0.32 7.21
CA THR A 93 -12.10 -0.67 7.39
C THR A 93 -11.72 -0.57 8.85
N TYR A 94 -12.07 0.52 9.50
CA TYR A 94 -11.79 0.74 10.90
C TYR A 94 -12.45 -0.34 11.79
N GLN A 95 -13.71 -0.67 11.54
CA GLN A 95 -14.42 -1.73 12.28
C GLN A 95 -13.79 -3.12 12.03
N PHE A 96 -13.42 -3.43 10.80
CA PHE A 96 -12.73 -4.68 10.48
C PHE A 96 -11.40 -4.79 11.23
N VAL A 97 -10.58 -3.74 11.16
CA VAL A 97 -9.27 -3.70 11.85
C VAL A 97 -9.48 -3.79 13.36
N ARG A 98 -10.46 -3.08 13.92
CA ARG A 98 -10.79 -3.16 15.35
C ARG A 98 -11.14 -4.58 15.81
N ASN A 99 -11.86 -5.33 14.97
CA ASN A 99 -12.33 -6.67 15.33
C ASN A 99 -11.26 -7.75 15.08
N GLN A 100 -10.52 -7.66 13.98
CA GLN A 100 -9.60 -8.71 13.53
C GLN A 100 -8.14 -8.43 13.88
N ALA A 101 -7.76 -7.16 13.99
CA ALA A 101 -6.38 -6.72 14.10
C ALA A 101 -6.21 -5.48 15.00
N PRO A 102 -6.75 -5.50 16.25
CA PRO A 102 -6.78 -4.33 17.12
C PRO A 102 -5.37 -3.79 17.46
N ASN A 103 -4.34 -4.62 17.36
CA ASN A 103 -2.94 -4.25 17.57
C ASN A 103 -2.40 -3.21 16.58
N PHE A 104 -3.12 -2.91 15.50
CA PHE A 104 -2.82 -1.82 14.57
C PHE A 104 -3.58 -0.53 14.88
N LEU A 105 -4.40 -0.50 15.94
CA LEU A 105 -5.12 0.69 16.35
C LEU A 105 -4.28 1.55 17.29
N ASN A 106 -4.36 2.85 17.06
CA ASN A 106 -3.88 3.84 18.01
C ASN A 106 -4.88 3.98 19.16
N HIS A 107 -4.74 3.12 20.17
CA HIS A 107 -5.58 3.11 21.37
C HIS A 107 -5.62 4.45 22.12
N ALA A 108 -4.53 5.24 22.10
CA ALA A 108 -4.50 6.55 22.73
C ALA A 108 -5.49 7.56 22.12
N ILE A 109 -5.91 7.34 20.87
CA ILE A 109 -6.93 8.12 20.17
C ILE A 109 -8.27 7.39 20.20
N CYS A 110 -8.27 6.08 19.92
CA CYS A 110 -9.48 5.28 19.78
C CYS A 110 -10.25 5.09 21.12
N ASP A 111 -9.55 5.13 22.25
CA ASP A 111 -10.15 4.93 23.58
C ASP A 111 -10.58 6.25 24.25
N ARG A 112 -10.41 7.41 23.59
CA ARG A 112 -10.80 8.73 24.13
C ARG A 112 -12.14 9.26 23.60
N ASP A 113 -12.69 8.71 22.52
CA ASP A 113 -13.90 9.21 21.84
C ASP A 113 -15.23 8.64 22.42
N PHE A 114 -15.26 8.26 23.70
CA PHE A 114 -16.39 7.53 24.33
C PHE A 114 -17.57 8.40 24.82
N THR A 115 -17.77 9.60 24.27
CA THR A 115 -18.93 10.42 24.65
C THR A 115 -19.79 10.79 23.45
N HIS A 116 -20.92 10.08 23.35
CA HIS A 116 -22.13 10.36 22.57
C HIS A 116 -22.13 9.99 21.06
N GLU A 117 -23.17 9.22 20.70
CA GLU A 117 -23.69 8.98 19.34
C GLU A 117 -22.62 8.89 18.24
N VAL A 118 -21.73 7.91 18.37
CA VAL A 118 -20.64 7.70 17.41
C VAL A 118 -21.25 7.33 16.06
N ASN A 119 -21.18 8.28 15.12
CA ASN A 119 -21.41 8.00 13.71
C ASN A 119 -20.58 6.76 13.34
N PRO A 120 -21.18 5.64 12.90
CA PRO A 120 -20.46 4.42 12.56
C PRO A 120 -19.44 4.61 11.42
N ASN A 121 -19.47 5.76 10.74
CA ASN A 121 -18.51 6.16 9.71
C ASN A 121 -17.38 7.06 10.22
N TYR A 122 -17.42 7.48 11.49
CA TYR A 122 -16.35 8.28 12.07
C TYR A 122 -15.14 7.39 12.34
N VAL A 123 -14.04 7.72 11.66
CA VAL A 123 -12.72 7.13 11.89
C VAL A 123 -11.83 8.25 12.40
N PRO A 124 -11.24 8.13 13.61
CA PRO A 124 -10.32 9.14 14.10
C PRO A 124 -9.15 9.35 13.13
N ASN A 125 -8.71 10.60 12.99
CA ASN A 125 -7.48 10.84 12.25
C ASN A 125 -6.32 10.13 12.97
N ASN A 126 -5.39 9.53 12.21
CA ASN A 126 -4.29 8.75 12.74
C ASN A 126 -4.72 7.55 13.61
N ALA A 127 -5.91 6.98 13.33
CA ALA A 127 -6.46 5.82 14.03
C ALA A 127 -5.58 4.57 13.96
N TYR A 128 -4.63 4.49 13.03
CA TYR A 128 -3.78 3.32 12.85
C TYR A 128 -2.35 3.59 13.31
N ASN A 129 -1.72 2.65 14.03
CA ASN A 129 -0.33 2.73 14.42
C ASN A 129 0.47 1.51 13.96
N CYS A 130 1.76 1.72 13.70
CA CYS A 130 2.71 0.64 13.48
C CYS A 130 3.14 0.07 14.84
N PRO A 131 2.92 -1.23 15.11
CA PRO A 131 3.35 -1.84 16.37
C PRO A 131 4.88 -1.99 16.50
N THR A 132 5.61 -1.90 15.37
CA THR A 132 7.07 -2.05 15.35
C THR A 132 7.80 -0.73 15.62
N CYS A 133 7.34 0.38 15.05
CA CYS A 133 8.03 1.68 15.16
C CYS A 133 7.17 2.81 15.76
N GLY A 134 5.90 2.55 16.08
CA GLY A 134 5.00 3.52 16.71
C GLY A 134 4.50 4.64 15.80
N LYS A 135 4.84 4.64 14.50
CA LYS A 135 4.34 5.64 13.55
C LYS A 135 2.84 5.53 13.37
N ASN A 136 2.16 6.68 13.26
CA ASN A 136 0.72 6.74 13.09
C ASN A 136 0.33 7.04 11.64
N PHE A 137 -0.83 6.54 11.23
CA PHE A 137 -1.34 6.62 9.87
C PHE A 137 -2.84 6.89 9.90
N SER A 138 -3.31 7.75 8.99
CA SER A 138 -4.72 8.08 8.83
C SER A 138 -5.52 7.05 8.03
N LYS A 139 -4.83 6.19 7.27
CA LYS A 139 -5.41 5.14 6.44
C LYS A 139 -4.73 3.82 6.72
N PHE A 140 -5.47 2.72 6.65
CA PHE A 140 -4.92 1.40 6.86
C PHE A 140 -4.03 1.00 5.68
N ALA A 141 -4.40 1.35 4.44
CA ALA A 141 -3.55 1.08 3.27
C ALA A 141 -2.14 1.71 3.41
N SER A 142 -2.04 2.91 3.98
CA SER A 142 -0.77 3.58 4.23
C SER A 142 0.07 2.83 5.26
N LEU A 143 -0.56 2.34 6.34
CA LEU A 143 0.11 1.48 7.33
C LEU A 143 0.56 0.16 6.68
N SER A 144 -0.28 -0.50 5.89
CA SER A 144 0.07 -1.75 5.20
C SER A 144 1.28 -1.56 4.30
N GLN A 145 1.31 -0.48 3.50
CA GLN A 145 2.45 -0.18 2.64
C GLN A 145 3.72 0.09 3.45
N HIS A 146 3.60 0.83 4.55
CA HIS A 146 4.72 1.08 5.45
C HIS A 146 5.28 -0.23 6.03
N MET A 147 4.44 -1.16 6.46
CA MET A 147 4.89 -2.47 6.98
C MET A 147 5.63 -3.26 5.89
N GLU A 148 5.14 -3.25 4.65
CA GLU A 148 5.76 -3.94 3.51
C GLU A 148 7.10 -3.34 3.08
N ASP A 149 7.33 -2.05 3.32
CA ASP A 149 8.56 -1.37 2.89
C ASP A 149 9.59 -1.25 4.00
N ALA A 150 9.18 -0.84 5.20
CA ALA A 150 10.08 -0.59 6.33
C ALA A 150 10.29 -1.80 7.24
N HIS A 151 9.34 -2.75 7.25
CA HIS A 151 9.30 -3.83 8.22
C HIS A 151 9.07 -5.19 7.59
N ARG A 152 9.64 -5.48 6.40
CA ARG A 152 9.40 -6.73 5.65
C ARG A 152 9.44 -8.05 6.44
N GLN A 153 10.26 -8.13 7.50
CA GLN A 153 10.38 -9.31 8.37
C GLN A 153 9.35 -9.34 9.51
N ASN A 154 8.85 -8.18 9.92
CA ASN A 154 7.82 -7.98 10.94
C ASN A 154 6.48 -7.53 10.33
N ALA A 155 6.38 -7.58 9.00
CA ALA A 155 5.15 -7.29 8.32
C ALA A 155 4.16 -8.30 8.89
N PRO A 156 3.03 -7.84 9.44
CA PRO A 156 1.99 -8.75 9.86
C PRO A 156 1.75 -9.61 8.65
N ARG A 157 1.78 -10.93 8.80
CA ARG A 157 1.23 -11.78 7.74
C ARG A 157 -0.24 -11.39 7.73
N PHE A 158 -0.62 -10.42 6.91
CA PHE A 158 -2.00 -10.02 6.71
C PHE A 158 -2.81 -11.26 6.23
N GLN A 159 -2.13 -12.28 5.69
CA GLN A 159 -2.60 -13.67 5.54
C GLN A 159 -3.22 -14.28 6.80
N ALA A 160 -2.70 -13.99 7.99
CA ALA A 160 -3.27 -14.44 9.27
C ALA A 160 -4.52 -13.65 9.69
N LEU A 161 -4.78 -12.49 9.07
CA LEU A 161 -6.02 -11.73 9.18
C LEU A 161 -7.05 -12.16 8.12
N GLY A 162 -6.72 -13.19 7.31
CA GLY A 162 -7.55 -13.65 6.19
C GLY A 162 -7.38 -12.84 4.90
N TRP A 163 -6.25 -12.13 4.72
CA TRP A 163 -5.94 -11.32 3.53
C TRP A 163 -4.93 -11.98 2.61
#